data_AF-A0A3P7R6C7-F1
#
_entry.id   AF-A0A3P7R6C7-F1
#
_cell.length_a   1.000
_cell.length_b   1.000
_cell.length_c   1.000
_cell.angle_alpha   90.00
_cell.angle_beta   90.00
_cell.angle_gamma   90.00
#
_symmetry.space_group_name_H-M   'P 1'
#
loop_
_entity.id
_entity.type
_entity.pdbx_description
1 polymer ?
#
loop_
_entity_poly.entity_id
_entity_poly.type
_entity_poly.pdbx_seq_one_letter_code
_entity_poly.pdbx_strand_id
1 'polypeptide(L)'
;MEDMALKVYNDWQDRLGSALDRTVVLLTGEPSTDLKLLQRGKLIIATPERWDNVSRRWKQRKNVQAVKLFVVDDLHMIGGTIGVSTITPLYR
;
A
#
# COMPACT_ATOMS: atom_id res chain seq x y z
N MET A 1 -5.25 12.12 5.97
CA MET A 1 -5.06 10.75 5.44
C MET A 1 -4.24 9.88 6.39
N GLU A 2 -3.19 10.42 7.01
CA GLU A 2 -2.43 9.70 8.05
C GLU A 2 -3.26 9.31 9.28
N ASP A 3 -4.16 10.18 9.76
CA ASP A 3 -5.03 9.88 10.91
C ASP A 3 -5.95 8.67 10.67
N MET A 4 -6.39 8.48 9.42
CA MET A 4 -7.21 7.34 9.04
C MET A 4 -6.40 6.05 9.05
N ALA A 5 -5.17 6.08 8.53
CA ALA A 5 -4.27 4.94 8.59
C ALA A 5 -3.95 4.53 10.04
N LEU A 6 -3.78 5.50 10.95
CA LEU A 6 -3.56 5.24 12.37
C LEU A 6 -4.78 4.63 13.06
N LYS A 7 -5.99 5.13 12.73
CA LYS A 7 -7.24 4.57 13.26
C LYS A 7 -7.44 3.13 12.82
N VAL A 8 -7.23 2.83 11.55
CA VAL A 8 -7.32 1.46 10.99
C VAL A 8 -6.25 0.57 11.61
N TYR A 9 -5.03 1.08 11.78
CA TYR A 9 -3.97 0.35 12.48
C TYR A 9 -4.38 -0.06 13.89
N ASN A 10 -4.91 0.86 14.70
CA ASN A 10 -5.34 0.52 16.06
C ASN A 10 -6.49 -0.50 16.07
N ASP A 11 -7.53 -0.32 15.24
CA ASP A 11 -8.65 -1.25 15.18
C ASP A 11 -8.22 -2.66 14.73
N TRP A 12 -7.31 -2.75 13.75
CA TRP A 12 -6.82 -4.04 13.26
C TRP A 12 -5.78 -4.66 14.20
N GLN A 13 -4.99 -3.85 14.91
CA GLN A 13 -4.08 -4.31 15.96
C GLN A 13 -4.88 -4.96 17.09
N ASP A 14 -5.97 -4.35 17.54
CA ASP A 14 -6.83 -4.90 18.60
C ASP A 14 -7.56 -6.17 18.12
N ARG A 15 -8.06 -6.17 16.88
CA ARG A 15 -8.82 -7.31 16.33
C ARG A 15 -7.96 -8.50 15.94
N LEU A 16 -6.78 -8.28 15.34
CA LEU A 16 -5.96 -9.35 14.74
C LEU A 16 -4.65 -9.56 15.48
N GLY A 17 -4.06 -8.49 16.02
CA GLY A 17 -2.86 -8.58 16.85
C GLY A 17 -3.16 -9.35 18.13
N SER A 18 -4.18 -8.92 18.87
CA SER A 18 -4.54 -9.56 20.14
C SER A 18 -5.30 -10.88 19.98
N ALA A 19 -6.14 -11.03 18.94
CA ALA A 19 -6.98 -12.23 18.80
C ALA A 19 -6.35 -13.37 17.97
N LEU A 20 -5.45 -13.06 17.03
CA LEU A 20 -4.87 -14.04 16.09
C LEU A 20 -3.34 -14.12 16.14
N ASP A 21 -2.69 -13.42 17.09
CA ASP A 21 -1.23 -13.32 17.20
C ASP A 21 -0.54 -12.95 15.87
N ARG A 22 -1.19 -12.06 15.11
CA ARG A 22 -0.67 -11.59 13.82
C ARG A 22 0.02 -10.25 13.99
N THR A 23 1.26 -10.17 13.55
CA THR A 23 2.01 -8.90 13.49
C THR A 23 1.38 -7.96 12.46
N VAL A 24 0.71 -6.91 12.95
CA VAL A 24 0.27 -5.77 12.14
C VAL A 24 1.37 -4.72 12.15
N VAL A 25 1.68 -4.15 10.99
CA VAL A 25 2.68 -3.08 10.85
C VAL A 25 2.11 -1.92 10.05
N LEU A 26 2.49 -0.70 10.45
CA LEU A 26 2.18 0.53 9.75
C LEU A 26 3.44 1.02 9.03
N LEU A 27 3.36 1.30 7.72
CA LEU A 27 4.49 1.86 6.98
C LEU A 27 4.78 3.29 7.45
N THR A 28 6.05 3.60 7.64
CA THR A 28 6.53 4.92 8.10
C THR A 28 6.91 5.83 6.95
N GLY A 29 7.13 5.27 5.74
CA GLY A 29 7.55 6.00 4.54
C GLY A 29 9.06 6.01 4.32
N GLU A 30 9.84 5.39 5.23
CA GLU A 30 11.27 5.19 5.05
C GLU A 30 11.52 3.77 4.46
N PRO A 31 12.05 3.66 3.22
CA PRO A 31 12.14 2.37 2.52
C PRO A 31 12.92 1.29 3.28
N SER A 32 13.99 1.66 3.98
CA SER A 32 14.84 0.74 4.74
C SER A 32 14.11 0.14 5.93
N THR A 33 13.34 0.95 6.64
CA THR A 33 12.52 0.54 7.79
C THR A 33 11.30 -0.23 7.32
N ASP A 34 10.61 0.26 6.29
CA ASP A 34 9.45 -0.39 5.68
C ASP A 34 9.76 -1.79 5.14
N LEU A 35 10.96 -2.00 4.57
CA LEU A 35 11.42 -3.33 4.14
C LEU A 35 11.54 -4.32 5.31
N LYS A 36 12.04 -3.87 6.47
CA LYS A 36 12.13 -4.69 7.68
C LYS A 36 10.73 -4.99 8.24
N LEU A 37 9.84 -4.00 8.21
CA LEU A 37 8.45 -4.15 8.60
C LEU A 37 7.72 -5.16 7.69
N LEU A 38 7.91 -5.07 6.38
CA LEU A 38 7.38 -6.01 5.37
C LEU A 38 7.80 -7.46 5.60
N GLN A 39 9.00 -7.70 6.12
CA GLN A 39 9.47 -9.06 6.42
C GLN A 39 8.83 -9.66 7.68
N ARG A 40 8.52 -8.81 8.66
CA ARG A 40 7.99 -9.25 9.97
C ARG A 40 6.46 -9.22 10.02
N GLY A 41 5.86 -8.27 9.29
CA GLY A 41 4.42 -8.03 9.26
C GLY A 41 3.67 -9.07 8.43
N LYS A 42 2.60 -9.62 9.00
CA LYS A 42 1.62 -10.43 8.26
C LYS A 42 0.53 -9.56 7.64
N LEU A 43 0.27 -8.41 8.25
CA LEU A 43 -0.65 -7.40 7.77
C LEU A 43 0.08 -6.06 7.74
N ILE A 44 -0.05 -5.36 6.61
CA ILE A 44 0.66 -4.11 6.36
C ILE A 44 -0.38 -3.06 6.03
N ILE A 45 -0.40 -2.00 6.83
CA ILE A 45 -1.25 -0.84 6.63
C ILE A 45 -0.35 0.28 6.13
N ALA A 46 -0.77 0.94 5.06
CA ALA A 46 0.00 1.99 4.42
C ALA A 46 -0.94 3.01 3.78
N THR A 47 -0.50 4.25 3.70
CA THR A 47 -1.12 5.22 2.79
C THR A 47 -0.71 4.89 1.34
N PRO A 48 -1.53 5.27 0.34
CA PRO A 48 -1.21 5.03 -1.08
C PRO A 48 0.17 5.58 -1.47
N GLU A 49 0.54 6.76 -0.96
CA GLU A 49 1.83 7.40 -1.20
C GLU A 49 3.01 6.58 -0.65
N ARG A 50 2.88 6.06 0.59
CA ARG A 50 3.93 5.21 1.19
C ARG A 50 4.05 3.88 0.46
N TRP A 51 2.93 3.30 0.04
CA TRP A 51 2.93 2.07 -0.74
C TRP A 51 3.52 2.25 -2.14
N ASP A 52 3.27 3.38 -2.80
CA ASP A 52 3.88 3.70 -4.10
C ASP A 52 5.42 3.67 -4.02
N ASN A 53 5.99 4.34 -3.02
CA ASN A 53 7.44 4.38 -2.80
C ASN A 53 8.08 2.99 -2.63
N VAL A 54 7.40 2.09 -1.93
CA VAL A 54 7.90 0.72 -1.72
C VAL A 54 7.65 -0.18 -2.93
N SER A 55 6.53 0.02 -3.63
CA SER A 55 6.15 -0.80 -4.78
C SER A 55 6.92 -0.42 -6.07
N ARG A 56 7.48 0.78 -6.22
CA ARG A 56 8.31 1.16 -7.40
C ARG A 56 9.42 0.18 -7.79
N ARG A 57 10.05 -0.49 -6.81
CA ARG A 57 11.10 -1.51 -7.05
C ARG A 57 10.63 -2.94 -6.72
N TRP A 58 9.33 -3.21 -6.87
CA TRP A 58 8.74 -4.50 -6.53
C TRP A 58 9.41 -5.69 -7.25
N LYS A 59 9.86 -5.51 -8.50
CA LYS A 59 10.57 -6.56 -9.27
C LYS A 59 11.84 -7.07 -8.58
N GLN A 60 12.51 -6.23 -7.80
CA GLN A 60 13.71 -6.58 -7.04
C GLN A 60 13.41 -6.99 -5.59
N ARG A 61 12.17 -6.81 -5.13
CA ARG A 61 11.75 -7.00 -3.73
C ARG A 61 10.78 -8.18 -3.61
N LYS A 62 11.31 -9.35 -3.20
CA LYS A 62 10.53 -10.57 -3.01
C LYS A 62 9.36 -10.42 -2.01
N ASN A 63 9.52 -9.58 -0.98
CA ASN A 63 8.47 -9.37 0.02
C ASN A 63 7.23 -8.69 -0.58
N VAL A 64 7.43 -7.75 -1.53
CA VAL A 64 6.33 -7.07 -2.21
C VAL A 64 5.64 -8.02 -3.20
N GLN A 65 6.41 -8.90 -3.86
CA GLN A 65 5.86 -9.95 -4.74
C GLN A 65 5.10 -11.03 -3.97
N ALA A 66 5.44 -11.27 -2.69
CA ALA A 66 4.80 -12.28 -1.86
C ALA A 66 3.43 -11.85 -1.30
N VAL A 67 3.01 -10.60 -1.53
CA VAL A 67 1.70 -10.10 -1.09
C VAL A 67 0.60 -10.80 -1.88
N LYS A 68 -0.26 -11.55 -1.18
CA LYS A 68 -1.37 -12.32 -1.78
C LYS A 68 -2.70 -11.60 -1.76
N LEU A 69 -2.85 -10.63 -0.87
CA LEU A 69 -4.08 -9.88 -0.67
C LEU A 69 -3.73 -8.41 -0.58
N PHE A 70 -4.36 -7.62 -1.43
CA PHE A 70 -4.23 -6.17 -1.46
C PHE A 70 -5.63 -5.57 -1.35
N VAL A 71 -5.87 -4.82 -0.28
CA VAL A 71 -7.16 -4.16 -0.02
C VAL A 71 -6.93 -2.67 -0.19
N VAL A 72 -7.69 -2.08 -1.11
CA VAL A 72 -7.67 -0.64 -1.38
C VAL A 72 -9.02 -0.10 -0.93
N ASP A 73 -8.98 0.78 0.05
CA ASP A 73 -10.14 1.59 0.40
C ASP A 73 -10.21 2.78 -0.58
N ASP A 74 -11.40 3.28 -0.86
CA ASP A 74 -11.62 4.45 -1.74
C ASP A 74 -11.32 4.27 -3.24
N LEU A 75 -11.59 3.09 -3.82
CA LEU A 75 -11.46 2.86 -5.27
C LEU A 75 -12.36 3.79 -6.13
N HIS A 76 -13.37 4.42 -5.53
CA HIS A 76 -14.27 5.36 -6.21
C HIS A 76 -13.56 6.63 -6.70
N MET A 77 -12.34 6.93 -6.23
CA MET A 77 -11.54 8.08 -6.68
C MET A 77 -10.79 7.86 -8.02
N ILE A 78 -10.80 6.65 -8.58
CA ILE A 78 -10.04 6.33 -9.80
C ILE A 78 -10.68 6.90 -11.09
N GLY A 79 -11.88 7.50 -11.01
CA GLY A 79 -12.63 8.04 -12.16
C GLY A 79 -12.25 9.46 -12.62
N GLY A 80 -11.33 10.16 -11.95
CA GLY A 80 -10.98 11.54 -12.25
C GLY A 80 -9.81 11.70 -13.22
N THR A 81 -10.11 11.70 -14.53
CA THR A 81 -9.27 12.32 -15.57
C THR A 81 -7.85 11.77 -15.75
N ILE A 82 -7.75 10.55 -16.30
CA ILE A 82 -6.64 10.26 -17.22
C ILE A 82 -7.03 10.87 -18.56
N GLY A 83 -6.69 12.16 -18.72
CA GLY A 83 -6.75 12.83 -20.01
C GLY A 83 -5.75 12.19 -20.96
N VAL A 84 -6.18 11.15 -21.67
CA VAL A 84 -5.59 10.77 -22.96
C VAL A 84 -5.97 11.89 -23.94
N SER A 85 -5.21 12.99 -23.88
CA SER A 85 -5.25 14.00 -24.93
C SER A 85 -4.45 13.47 -26.13
N THR A 86 -5.22 12.87 -27.04
CA THR A 86 -5.02 12.94 -28.49
C THR A 86 -3.71 12.38 -29.05
N ILE A 87 -3.71 11.07 -29.31
CA ILE A 87 -2.95 10.52 -30.44
C ILE A 87 -3.68 10.93 -31.72
N THR A 88 -3.31 12.07 -32.29
CA THR A 88 -3.65 12.40 -33.68
C THR A 88 -2.75 11.56 -34.58
N PRO A 89 -3.28 10.67 -35.44
CA PRO A 89 -2.49 10.09 -36.50
C PRO A 89 -2.35 11.15 -37.60
N LEU A 90 -1.18 11.79 -37.68
CA LEU A 90 -0.82 12.59 -38.84
C LEU A 90 -0.56 11.64 -40.01
N TYR A 91 -1.61 11.35 -40.78
CA TYR A 91 -1.47 10.93 -42.17
C TYR A 91 -1.64 12.17 -43.04
N ARG A 92 -0.53 12.86 -43.31
CA ARG A 92 -0.35 13.68 -44.52
C ARG A 92 1.13 13.89 -44.80
#